data_AF-A0A6G3XWH5-F1
#
_entry.id   AF-A0A6G3XWH5-F1
#
_cell.length_a   1.000
_cell.length_b   1.000
_cell.length_c   1.000
_cell.angle_alpha   90.00
_cell.angle_beta   90.00
_cell.angle_gamma   90.00
#
_symmetry.space_group_name_H-M   'P 1'
#
loop_
_entity.id
_entity.type
_entity.pdbx_description
1 polymer ?
#
loop_
_entity_poly.entity_id
_entity_poly.type
_entity_poly.pdbx_seq_one_letter_code
_entity_poly.pdbx_strand_id
1 'polypeptide(L)' 'TVPVLADLRPGGRYLMEDFHFAGGLPGFLGRLTDVLHLDRPTVAHDTLREQLDGAPVHNSDVIRERSDPLAGEGGVAVL' A
#
# COMPACT_ATOMS: atom_id res chain seq x y z
N THR A 1 -11.66 -6.65 -5.94
CA THR A 1 -10.30 -6.98 -6.45
C THR A 1 -9.31 -6.02 -5.82
N VAL A 2 -8.03 -6.38 -5.74
CA VAL A 2 -7.00 -5.51 -5.13
C VAL A 2 -6.09 -4.98 -6.24
N PRO A 3 -6.02 -3.65 -6.46
CA PRO A 3 -5.18 -3.07 -7.51
C PRO A 3 -3.70 -3.03 -7.11
N VAL A 4 -2.81 -2.90 -8.09
CA VAL A 4 -1.39 -2.67 -7.87
C VAL A 4 -1.15 -1.17 -7.70
N LEU A 5 -0.81 -0.73 -6.49
CA LEU A 5 -0.55 0.69 -6.18
C LEU A 5 0.94 1.03 -6.04
N ALA A 6 1.80 0.05 -5.81
CA ALA A 6 3.23 0.29 -5.65
C ALA A 6 3.93 0.23 -7.02
N ASP A 7 4.50 1.35 -7.48
CA ASP A 7 5.24 1.43 -8.75
C ASP A 7 6.69 0.96 -8.56
N LEU A 8 6.87 -0.32 -8.21
CA LEU A 8 8.17 -0.90 -7.85
C LEU A 8 8.65 -1.96 -8.83
N ARG A 9 9.96 -2.01 -9.07
CA ARG A 9 10.59 -3.06 -9.87
C ARG A 9 10.36 -4.44 -9.22
N PRO A 10 10.11 -5.49 -10.01
CA PRO A 10 10.26 -5.57 -11.47
C PRO A 10 9.04 -5.10 -12.29
N GLY A 11 7.88 -4.85 -11.67
CA GLY A 11 6.65 -4.48 -12.39
C GLY A 11 6.50 -2.97 -12.67
N GLY A 12 7.32 -2.15 -12.02
CA GLY A 12 7.28 -0.69 -12.08
C GLY A 12 8.66 -0.06 -12.25
N ARG A 13 8.75 1.24 -11.93
CA ARG A 13 9.90 2.10 -12.21
C ARG A 13 10.86 2.25 -11.04
N TYR A 14 10.35 2.32 -9.81
CA TYR A 14 11.09 2.71 -8.60
C TYR A 14 11.66 1.52 -7.81
N LEU A 15 12.49 1.82 -6.81
CA LEU A 15 13.11 0.83 -5.91
C LEU A 15 12.52 0.90 -4.50
N MET A 16 12.87 -0.08 -3.66
CA MET A 16 12.39 -0.14 -2.26
C MET A 16 12.80 1.06 -1.41
N GLU A 17 13.90 1.74 -1.74
CA GLU A 17 14.34 2.96 -1.07
C GLU A 17 13.35 4.11 -1.33
N ASP A 18 12.96 4.31 -2.58
CA ASP A 18 11.94 5.30 -2.95
C ASP A 18 10.60 4.99 -2.27
N PHE A 19 10.23 3.71 -2.19
CA PHE A 19 9.02 3.26 -1.48
C PHE A 19 9.05 3.63 0.00
N HIS A 20 10.17 3.40 0.66
CA HIS A 20 10.35 3.76 2.06
C HIS A 20 10.15 5.26 2.28
N PHE A 21 10.82 6.09 1.47
CA PHE A 21 10.70 7.55 1.56
C PHE A 21 9.32 8.08 1.16
N ALA A 22 8.59 7.38 0.28
CA ALA A 22 7.24 7.75 -0.11
C ALA A 22 6.19 7.58 1.00
N GLY A 23 6.52 6.95 2.13
CA GLY A 23 5.59 6.62 3.22
C GLY A 23 5.60 5.15 3.62
N GLY A 24 6.32 4.33 2.85
CA GLY A 24 6.55 2.91 3.13
C GLY A 24 5.25 2.11 3.26
N LEU A 25 5.34 1.04 4.04
CA LEU A 25 4.22 0.12 4.23
C LEU A 25 3.01 0.77 4.92
N PRO A 26 3.16 1.62 5.97
CA PRO A 26 2.01 2.26 6.60
C PRO A 26 1.23 3.17 5.64
N GLY A 27 1.92 4.04 4.89
CA GLY A 27 1.27 4.92 3.91
C GLY A 27 0.60 4.11 2.78
N PHE A 28 1.24 3.05 2.31
CA PHE A 28 0.69 2.14 1.32
C PHE A 28 -0.57 1.41 1.81
N LEU A 29 -0.53 0.79 3.00
CA LEU A 29 -1.68 0.09 3.56
C LEU A 29 -2.82 1.05 3.92
N GLY A 30 -2.52 2.31 4.26
CA GLY A 30 -3.51 3.37 4.44
C GLY A 30 -4.37 3.60 3.19
N ARG A 31 -3.80 3.43 1.99
CA ARG A 31 -4.54 3.47 0.70
C ARG A 31 -5.38 2.21 0.46
N LEU A 32 -5.26 1.17 1.30
CA LEU A 32 -5.96 -0.10 1.14
C LEU A 32 -6.99 -0.42 2.24
N THR A 33 -7.34 0.55 3.08
CA THR A 33 -8.16 0.34 4.29
C THR A 33 -9.54 -0.30 4.05
N ASP A 34 -10.14 -0.14 2.88
CA ASP A 34 -11.43 -0.72 2.49
C ASP A 34 -11.40 -2.24 2.24
N VAL A 35 -10.23 -2.82 1.96
CA VAL A 35 -10.06 -4.27 1.73
C VAL A 35 -9.30 -4.97 2.86
N LEU A 36 -8.95 -4.24 3.92
CA LEU A 36 -8.19 -4.75 5.06
C LEU A 36 -9.11 -4.98 6.27
N HIS A 37 -8.82 -6.02 7.05
CA HIS A 37 -9.43 -6.20 8.37
C HIS A 37 -8.70 -5.34 9.40
N LEU A 38 -9.19 -4.13 9.61
CA LEU A 38 -8.51 -3.11 10.41
C LEU A 38 -8.54 -3.37 11.91
N ASP A 39 -9.50 -4.14 12.41
CA ASP A 39 -9.67 -4.41 13.85
C ASP A 39 -8.83 -5.60 14.35
N ARG A 40 -7.84 -6.05 13.55
CA ARG A 40 -6.95 -7.17 13.90
C ARG A 40 -5.75 -6.67 14.71
N PRO A 41 -5.33 -7.38 15.76
CA PRO A 41 -4.17 -6.99 16.55
C PRO A 41 -2.88 -7.11 15.76
N THR A 42 -1.93 -6.23 16.05
CA THR A 42 -0.57 -6.31 15.55
C THR A 42 0.40 -6.57 16.71
N VAL A 43 1.67 -6.78 16.40
CA VAL A 43 2.70 -6.96 17.45
C VAL A 43 2.91 -5.69 18.29
N ALA A 44 2.54 -4.52 17.76
CA ALA A 44 2.84 -3.22 18.36
C ALA A 44 1.58 -2.46 18.83
N HIS A 45 0.40 -2.80 18.32
CA HIS A 45 -0.87 -2.09 18.59
C HIS A 45 -2.03 -3.09 18.75
N ASP A 46 -3.09 -2.64 19.42
CA ASP A 46 -4.29 -3.46 19.63
C ASP A 46 -5.05 -3.67 18.31
N THR A 47 -4.93 -2.73 17.37
CA THR A 47 -5.52 -2.84 16.03
C THR A 47 -4.60 -2.38 14.90
N LEU A 48 -4.76 -2.96 13.71
CA LEU A 48 -4.11 -2.48 12.48
C LEU A 48 -4.54 -1.05 12.14
N ARG A 49 -5.77 -0.66 12.49
CA ARG A 49 -6.26 0.72 12.35
C ARG A 49 -5.35 1.72 13.05
N GLU A 50 -5.04 1.47 14.32
CA GLU A 50 -4.16 2.32 15.12
C GLU A 50 -2.76 2.41 14.51
N GLN A 51 -2.22 1.27 14.05
CA GLN A 51 -0.90 1.23 13.44
C GLN A 51 -0.81 2.07 12.15
N LEU A 52 -1.92 2.22 11.42
CA LEU A 52 -1.98 2.97 10.17
C LEU A 52 -2.46 4.41 10.35
N ASP A 53 -2.86 4.80 11.56
CA ASP A 53 -3.42 6.12 11.81
C ASP A 53 -2.39 7.22 11.53
N GLY A 54 -2.81 8.25 10.80
CA GLY A 54 -1.96 9.37 10.41
C GLY A 54 -0.78 9.03 9.47
N ALA A 55 -0.69 7.82 8.91
CA ALA A 55 0.41 7.43 8.02
C ALA A 55 0.40 8.25 6.72
N PRO A 56 1.43 9.09 6.46
CA PRO A 56 1.45 9.94 5.29
C PRO A 56 1.89 9.19 4.04
N VAL A 57 1.42 9.65 2.88
CA VAL A 57 2.01 9.32 1.58
C VAL A 57 2.66 10.59 1.05
N HIS A 58 3.98 10.58 0.91
CA HIS A 58 4.78 11.72 0.48
C HIS A 58 4.97 11.77 -1.04
N ASN A 59 4.85 10.63 -1.72
CA ASN A 59 5.00 10.56 -3.17
C ASN A 59 3.97 9.62 -3.80
N SER A 60 2.96 10.21 -4.44
CA SER A 60 1.88 9.48 -5.12
C SER A 60 2.32 8.80 -6.42
N ASP A 61 3.48 9.13 -6.99
CA ASP A 61 4.01 8.41 -8.16
C ASP A 61 4.54 7.03 -7.77
N VAL A 62 5.07 6.90 -6.55
CA VAL A 62 5.61 5.65 -6.00
C VAL A 62 4.51 4.83 -5.32
N ILE A 63 3.68 5.48 -4.49
CA ILE A 63 2.51 4.89 -3.82
C ILE A 63 1.26 5.52 -4.42
N ARG A 64 0.75 4.87 -5.48
CA ARG A 64 -0.35 5.35 -6.31
C ARG A 64 -1.68 5.42 -5.56
N GLU A 65 -2.57 6.27 -6.05
CA GLU A 65 -3.92 6.38 -5.54
C GLU A 65 -4.82 5.26 -6.06
N ARG A 66 -5.91 4.98 -5.33
CA ARG A 66 -6.92 4.00 -5.75
C ARG A 66 -7.59 4.32 -7.08
N SER A 67 -7.69 5.60 -7.41
CA SER A 67 -8.27 6.12 -8.66
C SER A 67 -7.31 6.02 -9.85
N ASP A 68 -6.00 5.94 -9.61
CA ASP A 68 -4.96 5.86 -10.64
C ASP A 68 -3.94 4.76 -10.32
N PRO A 69 -4.38 3.48 -10.27
CA PRO A 69 -3.50 2.37 -9.97
C PRO A 69 -2.58 2.05 -11.15
N LEU A 70 -1.44 1.40 -10.87
CA LEU A 70 -0.57 0.87 -11.93
C LEU A 70 -1.27 -0.24 -12.73
N ALA A 71 -2.04 -1.08 -12.06
CA ALA A 71 -2.90 -2.09 -12.66
C ALA A 71 -4.19 -2.25 -11.85
N GLY A 72 -5.32 -2.41 -12.54
CA GLY A 72 -6.64 -2.57 -11.92
C GLY A 72 -6.88 -3.90 -11.23
N GLU A 73 -6.05 -4.90 -11.53
CA GLU A 73 -6.11 -6.26 -10.96
C GLU A 73 -4.77 -6.66 -10.37
N GLY A 74 -4.80 -7.60 -9.42
CA GLY A 74 -3.61 -8.10 -8.75
C GLY A 74 -2.74 -8.95 -9.66
N GLY A 75 -1.42 -8.96 -9.41
CA GLY A 75 -0.45 -9.63 -10.28
C GLY A 75 -0.43 -11.16 -10.25
N VAL A 76 -1.33 -11.82 -9.52
CA VAL A 76 -1.36 -13.29 -9.36
C VAL A 76 -2.74 -13.81 -9.73
N ALA A 77 -2.77 -14.80 -10.63
CA ALA A 77 -3.97 -15.52 -11.04
C ALA A 77 -3.81 -17.02 -10.73
N VAL A 78 -4.92 -17.66 -10.35
CA VAL A 78 -5.02 -19.12 -10.17
C VAL A 78 -5.78 -19.66 -11.38
N LEU A 79 -5.19 -20.64 -12.08
CA LEU A 79 -5.74 -21.27 -13.29
C LEU A 79 -6.35 -22.64 -12.99
#